data_AF-A0A518MQR2-F1
#
_entry.id   AF-A0A518MQR2-F1
#
_cell.length_a   1.000
_cell.length_b   1.000
_cell.length_c   1.000
_cell.angle_alpha   90.00
_cell.angle_beta   90.00
_cell.angle_gamma   90.00
#
_symmetry.space_group_name_H-M   'P 1'
#
loop_
_entity.id
_entity.type
_entity.pdbx_description
1 polymer ?
#
loop_
_entity_poly.entity_id
_entity_poly.type
_entity_poly.pdbx_seq_one_letter_code
_entity_poly.pdbx_strand_id
1 'polypeptide(L)'
;MIKIINHLFAKLTFFGAEPIAMGKILEIEKSAPNLIVYALPVVLFFTVLEFVVFYFLEKKEYDKKETLGSVLIGLGNLTVNLLMKTGLLYAVVGIYNLVPYRIEFNWWSLIPCFILYDFSSYWTHRISHYCRFFWATHVVHHSAEQYNLTVSFRQSWFQYAKIVFFIPLIFAGFHPVVFFIANQLSVLYQFWVHTEAIGKLHPFIEKHFGTPSNHRVHHGSQEKYLDKNFGATFMIWDHLFNSFQYEEEKPRYGITSPLKSKLNPLYLNIHEFQDIIRDVRKATGFRKKMYYIFASPDAIAKKKLQKETTQPQLPVSCEEVKKNTNNFSNSFSNTLAEKIIV
;
A
#
# COMPACT_ATOMS: atom_id res chain seq x y z
N MET A 1 -29.15 -46.05 -6.66
CA MET A 1 -28.04 -45.34 -5.98
C MET A 1 -26.94 -44.92 -6.97
N ILE A 2 -26.31 -45.83 -7.72
CA ILE A 2 -25.25 -45.52 -8.70
C ILE A 2 -25.70 -44.58 -9.84
N LYS A 3 -26.92 -44.75 -10.40
CA LYS A 3 -27.46 -43.83 -11.42
C LYS A 3 -27.74 -42.41 -10.89
N ILE A 4 -28.14 -42.28 -9.62
CA ILE A 4 -28.38 -40.97 -8.98
C ILE A 4 -27.05 -40.29 -8.69
N ILE A 5 -26.06 -41.05 -8.20
CA ILE A 5 -24.69 -40.58 -8.00
C ILE A 5 -24.10 -40.11 -9.33
N ASN A 6 -24.17 -40.91 -10.39
CA ASN A 6 -23.66 -40.51 -11.72
C ASN A 6 -24.42 -39.33 -12.32
N HIS A 7 -25.71 -39.15 -12.02
CA HIS A 7 -26.48 -37.98 -12.47
C HIS A 7 -26.17 -36.71 -11.66
N LEU A 8 -25.81 -36.85 -10.38
CA LEU A 8 -25.26 -35.75 -9.58
C LEU A 8 -23.86 -35.37 -10.07
N PHE A 9 -22.97 -36.34 -10.32
CA PHE A 9 -21.61 -36.09 -10.80
C PHE A 9 -21.56 -35.58 -12.25
N ALA A 10 -22.48 -35.99 -13.13
CA ALA A 10 -22.58 -35.45 -14.49
C ALA A 10 -23.04 -33.97 -14.54
N LYS A 11 -23.65 -33.45 -13.47
CA LYS A 11 -24.00 -32.02 -13.29
C LYS A 11 -22.95 -31.23 -12.50
N LEU A 12 -21.87 -31.89 -12.06
CA LEU A 12 -20.77 -31.29 -11.30
C LEU A 12 -19.52 -31.20 -12.18
N THR A 13 -19.68 -30.74 -13.43
CA THR A 13 -18.55 -30.32 -14.27
C THR A 13 -18.01 -29.00 -13.74
N PHE A 14 -17.26 -29.05 -12.63
CA PHE A 14 -16.67 -27.85 -12.02
C PHE A 14 -15.73 -27.10 -12.96
N PHE A 15 -15.19 -27.81 -13.95
CA PHE A 15 -14.27 -27.32 -14.96
C PHE A 15 -14.88 -27.49 -16.36
N GLY A 16 -14.42 -26.68 -17.30
CA GLY A 16 -14.90 -26.71 -18.68
C GLY A 16 -16.12 -25.84 -18.92
N ALA A 17 -16.33 -24.81 -18.10
CA ALA A 17 -17.41 -23.85 -18.28
C ALA A 17 -17.45 -23.29 -19.71
N GLU A 18 -18.63 -22.86 -20.17
CA GLU A 18 -18.74 -22.21 -21.49
C GLU A 18 -17.98 -20.88 -21.52
N PRO A 19 -17.37 -20.50 -22.68
CA PRO A 19 -16.79 -19.18 -22.86
C PRO A 19 -17.82 -18.07 -22.67
N ILE A 20 -17.39 -16.96 -22.08
CA ILE A 20 -18.22 -15.77 -21.92
C ILE A 20 -18.21 -14.98 -23.24
N ALA A 21 -19.38 -14.81 -23.85
CA ALA A 21 -19.51 -13.98 -25.04
C ALA A 21 -19.12 -12.53 -24.76
N MET A 22 -18.26 -11.93 -25.59
CA MET A 22 -17.73 -10.58 -25.39
C MET A 22 -18.84 -9.51 -25.27
N GLY A 23 -19.93 -9.65 -26.03
CA GLY A 23 -21.09 -8.75 -25.96
C GLY A 23 -21.87 -8.80 -24.63
N LYS A 24 -21.67 -9.84 -23.81
CA LYS A 24 -22.33 -9.99 -22.50
C LYS A 24 -21.50 -9.47 -21.33
N ILE A 25 -20.28 -9.00 -21.56
CA ILE A 25 -19.37 -8.57 -20.48
C ILE A 25 -19.97 -7.47 -19.61
N LEU A 26 -20.59 -6.45 -20.23
CA LEU A 26 -21.21 -5.34 -19.49
C LEU A 26 -22.46 -5.78 -18.71
N GLU A 27 -23.20 -6.78 -19.21
CA GLU A 27 -24.33 -7.37 -18.50
C GLU A 27 -23.86 -8.13 -17.26
N ILE A 28 -22.81 -8.94 -17.42
CA ILE A 28 -22.16 -9.67 -16.32
C ILE A 28 -21.66 -8.67 -15.28
N GLU A 29 -20.99 -7.60 -15.70
CA GLU A 29 -20.53 -6.55 -14.78
C GLU A 29 -21.67 -5.94 -13.97
N LYS A 30 -22.79 -5.60 -14.62
CA LYS A 30 -23.96 -5.02 -13.95
C LYS A 30 -24.66 -6.00 -13.00
N SER A 31 -24.65 -7.29 -13.34
CA SER A 31 -25.26 -8.33 -12.51
C SER A 31 -24.38 -8.74 -11.31
N ALA A 32 -23.08 -8.47 -11.37
CA ALA A 32 -22.15 -8.81 -10.31
C ALA A 32 -22.31 -7.89 -9.09
N PRO A 33 -22.18 -8.41 -7.87
CA PRO A 33 -22.29 -7.60 -6.67
C PRO A 33 -21.13 -6.58 -6.58
N ASN A 34 -21.48 -5.32 -6.35
CA ASN A 34 -20.52 -4.24 -6.10
C ASN A 34 -20.43 -3.96 -4.59
N LEU A 35 -19.64 -4.79 -3.91
CA LEU A 35 -19.46 -4.74 -2.46
C LEU A 35 -18.86 -3.41 -1.99
N ILE A 36 -18.02 -2.77 -2.80
CA ILE A 36 -17.42 -1.46 -2.47
C ILE A 36 -18.49 -0.38 -2.35
N VAL A 37 -19.45 -0.33 -3.27
CA VAL A 37 -20.54 0.66 -3.22
C VAL A 37 -21.41 0.45 -1.99
N TYR A 38 -21.71 -0.80 -1.63
CA TYR A 38 -22.48 -1.11 -0.42
C TYR A 38 -21.72 -0.78 0.86
N ALA A 39 -20.39 -0.95 0.87
CA ALA A 39 -19.55 -0.65 2.02
C ALA A 39 -19.23 0.84 2.18
N LEU A 40 -19.37 1.66 1.12
CA LEU A 40 -18.98 3.06 1.12
C LEU A 40 -19.62 3.89 2.25
N PRO A 41 -20.93 3.78 2.55
CA PRO A 41 -21.53 4.49 3.68
C PRO A 41 -20.88 4.12 5.03
N VAL A 42 -20.53 2.84 5.21
CA VAL A 42 -19.90 2.32 6.43
C VAL A 42 -18.46 2.84 6.54
N VAL A 43 -17.70 2.80 5.44
CA VAL A 43 -16.34 3.34 5.35
C VAL A 43 -16.31 4.83 5.70
N LEU A 44 -17.23 5.62 5.12
CA LEU A 44 -17.32 7.05 5.40
C LEU A 44 -17.75 7.32 6.83
N PHE A 45 -18.73 6.57 7.35
CA PHE A 45 -19.19 6.70 8.73
C PHE A 45 -18.04 6.48 9.73
N PHE A 46 -17.29 5.37 9.61
CA PHE A 46 -16.19 5.09 10.53
C PHE A 46 -15.02 6.07 10.38
N THR A 47 -14.74 6.54 9.15
CA THR A 47 -13.72 7.56 8.92
C THR A 47 -14.08 8.88 9.61
N VAL A 48 -15.33 9.33 9.47
CA VAL A 48 -15.82 10.55 10.15
C VAL A 48 -15.86 10.35 11.67
N LEU A 49 -16.29 9.17 12.13
CA LEU A 49 -16.33 8.85 13.55
C LEU A 49 -14.94 8.89 14.17
N GLU A 50 -13.93 8.26 13.55
CA GLU A 50 -12.56 8.29 14.03
C GLU A 50 -12.01 9.72 14.03
N PHE A 51 -12.28 10.50 12.98
CA PHE A 51 -11.92 11.91 12.95
C PHE A 51 -12.53 12.68 14.13
N VAL A 52 -13.83 12.51 14.39
CA VAL A 52 -14.53 13.19 15.50
C VAL A 52 -13.95 12.77 16.85
N VAL A 53 -13.73 11.48 17.08
CA VAL A 53 -13.15 10.95 18.33
C VAL A 53 -11.73 11.47 18.53
N PHE A 54 -10.86 11.34 17.54
CA PHE A 54 -9.46 11.75 17.67
C PHE A 54 -9.32 13.27 17.82
N TYR A 55 -10.09 14.04 17.05
CA TYR A 55 -9.99 15.50 17.07
C TYR A 55 -10.65 16.12 18.31
N PHE A 56 -11.88 15.73 18.66
CA PHE A 56 -12.63 16.37 19.74
C PHE A 56 -12.43 15.70 21.11
N LEU A 57 -12.33 14.38 21.16
CA LEU A 57 -12.26 13.65 22.44
C LEU A 57 -10.81 13.40 22.89
N GLU A 58 -9.97 12.91 21.98
CA GLU A 58 -8.55 12.63 22.29
C GLU A 58 -7.62 13.83 22.09
N LYS A 59 -8.12 14.92 21.48
CA LYS A 59 -7.37 16.15 21.18
C LYS A 59 -6.05 15.88 20.44
N LYS A 60 -6.02 14.85 19.59
CA LYS A 60 -4.87 14.57 18.74
C LYS A 60 -4.68 15.69 17.72
N GLU A 61 -3.44 16.12 17.54
CA GLU A 61 -3.11 17.07 16.48
C GLU A 61 -3.38 16.43 15.11
N TYR A 62 -4.08 17.18 14.25
CA TYR A 62 -4.46 16.72 12.91
C TYR A 62 -3.82 17.62 11.85
N ASP A 63 -3.02 17.03 10.97
CA ASP A 63 -2.46 17.70 9.81
C ASP A 63 -3.54 17.76 8.73
N LYS A 64 -4.23 18.90 8.68
CA LYS A 64 -5.28 19.18 7.71
C LYS A 64 -4.79 19.03 6.26
N LYS A 65 -3.52 19.36 5.98
CA LYS A 65 -2.95 19.25 4.63
C LYS A 65 -2.79 17.78 4.24
N GLU A 66 -2.32 16.96 5.17
CA GLU A 66 -2.15 15.52 4.97
C GLU A 66 -3.49 14.79 4.79
N THR A 67 -4.49 15.19 5.59
CA THR A 67 -5.86 14.64 5.50
C THR A 67 -6.49 14.96 4.15
N LEU A 68 -6.46 16.24 3.77
CA LEU A 68 -6.99 16.67 2.47
C LEU A 68 -6.21 16.04 1.31
N GLY A 69 -4.88 15.91 1.43
CA GLY A 69 -4.06 15.18 0.47
C GLY A 69 -4.50 13.72 0.30
N SER A 70 -4.80 13.03 1.40
CA SER A 70 -5.27 11.64 1.39
C SER A 70 -6.63 11.49 0.68
N VAL A 71 -7.56 12.41 0.94
CA VAL A 71 -8.86 12.46 0.25
C VAL A 71 -8.69 12.71 -1.25
N LEU A 72 -7.85 13.68 -1.64
CA LEU A 72 -7.59 14.00 -3.05
C LEU A 72 -6.91 12.85 -3.80
N ILE A 73 -5.95 12.16 -3.14
CA ILE A 73 -5.35 10.94 -3.69
C ILE A 73 -6.43 9.87 -3.90
N GLY A 74 -7.29 9.64 -2.91
CA GLY A 74 -8.39 8.68 -2.98
C GLY A 74 -9.36 8.96 -4.12
N LEU A 75 -9.78 10.22 -4.31
CA LEU A 75 -10.63 10.62 -5.43
C LEU A 75 -9.96 10.38 -6.80
N GLY A 76 -8.66 10.68 -6.90
CA GLY A 76 -7.90 10.37 -8.11
C GLY A 76 -7.78 8.87 -8.36
N ASN A 77 -7.54 8.08 -7.30
CA ASN A 77 -7.46 6.63 -7.39
C ASN A 77 -8.80 6.01 -7.81
N LEU A 78 -9.92 6.48 -7.27
CA LEU A 78 -11.27 6.08 -7.70
C LEU A 78 -11.47 6.35 -9.19
N THR A 79 -11.10 7.54 -9.66
CA THR A 79 -11.18 7.89 -11.09
C THR A 79 -10.35 6.94 -11.95
N VAL A 80 -9.09 6.67 -11.59
CA VAL A 80 -8.24 5.71 -12.30
C VAL A 80 -8.85 4.31 -12.28
N ASN A 81 -9.37 3.86 -11.14
CA ASN A 81 -10.00 2.55 -11.02
C ASN A 81 -11.23 2.42 -11.92
N LEU A 82 -12.08 3.44 -12.00
CA LEU A 82 -13.24 3.44 -12.90
C LEU A 82 -12.84 3.33 -14.37
N LEU A 83 -11.77 4.03 -14.78
CA LEU A 83 -11.27 3.98 -16.16
C LEU A 83 -10.64 2.62 -16.50
N MET A 84 -9.88 2.05 -15.56
CA MET A 84 -9.09 0.83 -15.81
C MET A 84 -9.88 -0.46 -15.57
N LYS A 85 -10.92 -0.44 -14.70
CA LYS A 85 -11.73 -1.62 -14.34
C LYS A 85 -12.30 -2.31 -15.58
N THR A 86 -12.87 -1.55 -16.52
CA THR A 86 -13.47 -2.11 -17.74
C THR A 86 -12.41 -2.83 -18.56
N GLY A 87 -11.26 -2.20 -18.83
CA GLY A 87 -10.16 -2.83 -19.58
C GLY A 87 -9.66 -4.11 -18.91
N LEU A 88 -9.50 -4.08 -17.58
CA LEU A 88 -9.12 -5.26 -16.81
C LEU A 88 -10.17 -6.38 -16.90
N LEU A 89 -11.46 -6.05 -16.81
CA LEU A 89 -12.53 -7.03 -16.95
C LEU A 89 -12.49 -7.73 -18.31
N TYR A 90 -12.33 -6.97 -19.40
CA TYR A 90 -12.18 -7.55 -20.75
C TYR A 90 -10.93 -8.44 -20.86
N ALA A 91 -9.81 -8.04 -20.26
CA ALA A 91 -8.59 -8.85 -20.25
C ALA A 91 -8.77 -10.17 -19.48
N VAL A 92 -9.38 -10.12 -18.29
CA VAL A 92 -9.67 -11.30 -17.47
C VAL A 92 -10.64 -12.24 -18.17
N VAL A 93 -11.71 -11.72 -18.78
CA VAL A 93 -12.66 -12.52 -19.58
C VAL A 93 -11.95 -13.13 -20.81
N GLY A 94 -11.10 -12.37 -21.49
CA GLY A 94 -10.30 -12.86 -22.61
C GLY A 94 -9.42 -14.05 -22.22
N ILE A 95 -8.65 -13.94 -21.13
CA ILE A 95 -7.81 -15.02 -20.62
C ILE A 95 -8.66 -16.21 -20.16
N TYR A 96 -9.75 -15.95 -19.43
CA TYR A 96 -10.71 -16.98 -19.02
C TYR A 96 -11.19 -17.79 -20.23
N ASN A 97 -11.58 -17.13 -21.33
CA ASN A 97 -12.01 -17.81 -22.55
C ASN A 97 -10.91 -18.62 -23.27
N LEU A 98 -9.63 -18.30 -23.06
CA LEU A 98 -8.50 -19.01 -23.66
C LEU A 98 -8.13 -20.30 -22.91
N VAL A 99 -8.35 -20.36 -21.59
CA VAL A 99 -7.97 -21.53 -20.81
C VAL A 99 -9.01 -22.65 -20.97
N PRO A 100 -8.63 -23.93 -21.16
CA PRO A 100 -9.58 -25.02 -21.36
C PRO A 100 -10.24 -25.51 -20.06
N TYR A 101 -9.63 -25.21 -18.91
CA TYR A 101 -10.05 -25.64 -17.57
C TYR A 101 -10.83 -24.54 -16.82
N ARG A 102 -11.65 -23.76 -17.53
CA ARG A 102 -12.49 -22.70 -16.94
C ARG A 102 -13.35 -23.25 -15.80
N ILE A 103 -13.25 -22.63 -14.63
CA ILE A 103 -14.03 -22.96 -13.44
C ILE A 103 -15.38 -22.26 -13.55
N GLU A 104 -16.47 -23.02 -13.39
CA GLU A 104 -17.82 -22.47 -13.42
C GLU A 104 -18.06 -21.43 -12.30
N PHE A 105 -19.00 -20.51 -12.55
CA PHE A 105 -19.42 -19.57 -11.51
C PHE A 105 -20.10 -20.31 -10.36
N ASN A 106 -19.37 -20.52 -9.26
CA ASN A 106 -19.87 -21.23 -8.09
C ASN A 106 -19.37 -20.57 -6.80
N TRP A 107 -20.22 -20.51 -5.77
CA TRP A 107 -19.92 -19.83 -4.52
C TRP A 107 -18.69 -20.39 -3.80
N TRP A 108 -18.48 -21.71 -3.86
CA TRP A 108 -17.34 -22.34 -3.16
C TRP A 108 -16.00 -22.00 -3.81
N SER A 109 -15.99 -21.69 -5.12
CA SER A 109 -14.77 -21.30 -5.85
C SER A 109 -14.17 -19.98 -5.35
N LEU A 110 -14.98 -19.18 -4.64
CA LEU A 110 -14.51 -17.96 -3.98
C LEU A 110 -13.45 -18.24 -2.93
N ILE A 111 -13.54 -19.35 -2.18
CA ILE A 111 -12.59 -19.67 -1.10
C ILE A 111 -11.16 -19.86 -1.65
N PRO A 112 -10.90 -20.81 -2.58
CA PRO A 112 -9.57 -20.97 -3.14
C PRO A 112 -9.15 -19.74 -3.97
N CYS A 113 -10.07 -19.08 -4.67
CA CYS A 113 -9.76 -17.84 -5.39
C CYS A 113 -9.27 -16.75 -4.44
N PHE A 114 -9.93 -16.56 -3.29
CA PHE A 114 -9.58 -15.54 -2.31
C PHE A 114 -8.25 -15.84 -1.62
N ILE A 115 -7.97 -17.11 -1.28
CA ILE A 115 -6.67 -17.52 -0.73
C ILE A 115 -5.53 -17.22 -1.71
N LEU A 116 -5.70 -17.57 -2.99
CA LEU A 116 -4.72 -17.28 -4.03
C LEU A 116 -4.60 -15.78 -4.34
N TYR A 117 -5.71 -15.04 -4.20
CA TYR A 117 -5.72 -13.58 -4.32
C TYR A 117 -4.90 -12.94 -3.19
N ASP A 118 -5.12 -13.36 -1.96
CA ASP A 118 -4.37 -12.88 -0.79
C ASP A 118 -2.87 -13.25 -0.89
N PHE A 119 -2.54 -14.45 -1.38
CA PHE A 119 -1.16 -14.83 -1.68
C PHE A 119 -0.52 -13.93 -2.75
N SER A 120 -1.25 -13.63 -3.83
CA SER A 120 -0.79 -12.71 -4.88
C SER A 120 -0.62 -11.29 -4.34
N SER A 121 -1.52 -10.87 -3.44
CA SER A 121 -1.45 -9.59 -2.71
C SER A 121 -0.22 -9.51 -1.81
N TYR A 122 0.08 -10.56 -1.04
CA TYR A 122 1.29 -10.66 -0.21
C TYR A 122 2.57 -10.46 -1.04
N TRP A 123 2.71 -11.16 -2.16
CA TRP A 123 3.90 -11.02 -3.01
C TRP A 123 3.97 -9.66 -3.69
N THR A 124 2.85 -9.15 -4.15
CA THR A 124 2.75 -7.78 -4.68
C THR A 124 3.25 -6.78 -3.64
N HIS A 125 2.80 -6.94 -2.40
CA HIS A 125 3.11 -6.04 -1.30
C HIS A 125 4.59 -6.13 -0.93
N ARG A 126 5.10 -7.34 -0.70
CA ARG A 126 6.52 -7.57 -0.42
C ARG A 126 7.42 -7.04 -1.53
N ILE A 127 7.16 -7.36 -2.80
CA ILE A 127 7.98 -6.86 -3.90
C ILE A 127 7.90 -5.33 -4.03
N SER A 128 6.78 -4.71 -3.65
CA SER A 128 6.68 -3.24 -3.57
C SER A 128 7.67 -2.63 -2.58
N HIS A 129 8.08 -3.35 -1.54
CA HIS A 129 9.09 -2.90 -0.58
C HIS A 129 10.52 -3.26 -1.01
N TYR A 130 10.72 -4.33 -1.78
CA TYR A 130 12.05 -4.79 -2.20
C TYR A 130 12.49 -4.35 -3.61
N CYS A 131 11.59 -3.75 -4.41
CA CYS A 131 11.88 -3.28 -5.76
C CYS A 131 11.42 -1.83 -5.93
N ARG A 132 12.37 -0.92 -6.19
CA ARG A 132 12.09 0.53 -6.24
C ARG A 132 11.04 0.95 -7.27
N PHE A 133 10.94 0.28 -8.41
CA PHE A 133 9.87 0.55 -9.37
C PHE A 133 8.48 0.31 -8.76
N PHE A 134 8.29 -0.83 -8.08
CA PHE A 134 7.01 -1.11 -7.42
C PHE A 134 6.82 -0.28 -6.15
N TRP A 135 7.91 0.08 -5.45
CA TRP A 135 7.88 1.07 -4.38
C TRP A 135 7.31 2.41 -4.85
N ALA A 136 7.67 2.88 -6.05
CA ALA A 136 7.12 4.12 -6.59
C ALA A 136 5.58 4.08 -6.75
N THR A 137 4.98 2.89 -6.91
CA THR A 137 3.53 2.68 -6.94
C THR A 137 2.90 2.49 -5.56
N HIS A 138 3.68 2.55 -4.49
CA HIS A 138 3.26 2.20 -3.14
C HIS A 138 3.67 3.23 -2.07
N VAL A 139 4.76 3.95 -2.27
CA VAL A 139 5.34 4.94 -1.34
C VAL A 139 4.33 5.98 -0.84
N VAL A 140 3.38 6.40 -1.68
CA VAL A 140 2.31 7.35 -1.29
C VAL A 140 1.41 6.82 -0.17
N HIS A 141 1.29 5.50 -0.07
CA HIS A 141 0.55 4.82 0.98
C HIS A 141 1.28 4.92 2.33
N HIS A 142 2.60 4.73 2.31
CA HIS A 142 3.47 4.82 3.47
C HIS A 142 3.83 6.26 3.86
N SER A 143 3.56 7.24 2.99
CA SER A 143 3.98 8.61 3.21
C SER A 143 3.13 9.37 4.23
N ALA A 144 2.12 8.76 4.84
CA ALA A 144 1.32 9.38 5.89
C ALA A 144 2.10 9.34 7.21
N GLU A 145 2.26 10.50 7.85
CA GLU A 145 2.86 10.62 9.18
C GLU A 145 1.80 10.48 10.28
N GLN A 146 0.52 10.70 9.94
CA GLN A 146 -0.62 10.46 10.80
C GLN A 146 -1.33 9.18 10.40
N TYR A 147 -1.46 8.24 11.35
CA TYR A 147 -2.07 6.95 11.10
C TYR A 147 -3.53 6.93 11.55
N ASN A 148 -4.44 6.89 10.58
CA ASN A 148 -5.89 6.88 10.75
C ASN A 148 -6.54 6.31 9.47
N LEU A 149 -7.85 6.14 9.46
CA LEU A 149 -8.58 5.47 8.39
C LEU A 149 -8.43 6.15 7.03
N THR A 150 -8.09 7.45 6.98
CA THR A 150 -7.83 8.13 5.69
C THR A 150 -6.56 7.64 5.00
N VAL A 151 -5.64 6.97 5.71
CA VAL A 151 -4.47 6.30 5.12
C VAL A 151 -4.89 5.22 4.13
N SER A 152 -6.03 4.54 4.38
CA SER A 152 -6.59 3.56 3.45
C SER A 152 -6.89 4.17 2.06
N PHE A 153 -7.17 5.48 1.99
CA PHE A 153 -7.45 6.21 0.75
C PHE A 153 -6.19 6.63 -0.02
N ARG A 154 -5.00 6.53 0.61
CA ARG A 154 -3.70 6.91 0.00
C ARG A 154 -3.19 5.85 -0.96
N GLN A 155 -4.02 5.57 -1.94
CA GLN A 155 -3.81 4.59 -2.96
C GLN A 155 -3.18 5.29 -4.17
N SER A 156 -1.98 4.85 -4.58
CA SER A 156 -1.33 5.36 -5.79
C SER A 156 -2.22 5.32 -7.03
N TRP A 157 -1.97 6.21 -7.98
CA TRP A 157 -2.63 6.21 -9.28
C TRP A 157 -1.98 5.24 -10.28
N PHE A 158 -0.82 4.66 -9.93
CA PHE A 158 -0.04 3.77 -10.79
C PHE A 158 -0.11 2.29 -10.36
N GLN A 159 -1.03 1.91 -9.48
CA GLN A 159 -1.04 0.56 -8.90
C GLN A 159 -1.37 -0.54 -9.90
N TYR A 160 -1.98 -0.21 -11.02
CA TYR A 160 -2.27 -1.19 -12.07
C TYR A 160 -1.01 -1.87 -12.62
N ALA A 161 0.18 -1.29 -12.46
CA ALA A 161 1.44 -1.96 -12.75
C ALA A 161 1.62 -3.27 -11.93
N LYS A 162 0.98 -3.38 -10.76
CA LYS A 162 1.00 -4.56 -9.89
C LYS A 162 0.14 -5.72 -10.42
N ILE A 163 -0.67 -5.52 -11.46
CA ILE A 163 -1.50 -6.60 -12.02
C ILE A 163 -0.69 -7.81 -12.47
N VAL A 164 0.59 -7.61 -12.79
CA VAL A 164 1.53 -8.68 -13.18
C VAL A 164 1.62 -9.81 -12.16
N PHE A 165 1.45 -9.52 -10.87
CA PHE A 165 1.49 -10.51 -9.79
C PHE A 165 0.19 -11.34 -9.69
N PHE A 166 -0.91 -10.84 -10.27
CA PHE A 166 -2.19 -11.53 -10.31
C PHE A 166 -2.39 -12.33 -11.60
N ILE A 167 -1.47 -12.21 -12.58
CA ILE A 167 -1.53 -12.97 -13.84
C ILE A 167 -1.63 -14.48 -13.58
N PRO A 168 -0.83 -15.12 -12.70
CA PRO A 168 -0.98 -16.54 -12.41
C PRO A 168 -2.38 -16.93 -11.92
N LEU A 169 -2.99 -16.09 -11.07
CA LEU A 169 -4.36 -16.29 -10.60
C LEU A 169 -5.40 -16.13 -11.72
N ILE A 170 -5.22 -15.15 -12.61
CA ILE A 170 -6.11 -14.96 -13.77
C ILE A 170 -6.04 -16.19 -14.70
N PHE A 171 -4.86 -16.78 -14.89
CA PHE A 171 -4.68 -18.02 -15.64
C PHE A 171 -5.11 -19.29 -14.91
N ALA A 172 -5.45 -19.21 -13.62
CA ALA A 172 -6.00 -20.35 -12.87
C ALA A 172 -7.45 -20.68 -13.25
N GLY A 173 -8.08 -19.85 -14.10
CA GLY A 173 -9.35 -20.17 -14.73
C GLY A 173 -10.58 -19.91 -13.86
N PHE A 174 -10.45 -19.19 -12.74
CA PHE A 174 -11.61 -18.76 -11.97
C PHE A 174 -12.54 -17.87 -12.79
N HIS A 175 -13.85 -18.06 -12.61
CA HIS A 175 -14.84 -17.20 -13.25
C HIS A 175 -14.56 -15.72 -12.92
N PRO A 176 -14.58 -14.79 -13.91
CA PRO A 176 -14.18 -13.39 -13.70
C PRO A 176 -14.92 -12.69 -12.55
N VAL A 177 -16.22 -12.97 -12.38
CA VAL A 177 -17.01 -12.44 -11.25
C VAL A 177 -16.42 -12.85 -9.89
N VAL A 178 -15.97 -14.10 -9.75
CA VAL A 178 -15.36 -14.61 -8.50
C VAL A 178 -14.05 -13.89 -8.23
N PHE A 179 -13.20 -13.71 -9.24
CA PHE A 179 -11.96 -12.95 -9.14
C PHE A 179 -12.21 -11.51 -8.66
N PHE A 180 -13.18 -10.80 -9.25
CA PHE A 180 -13.50 -9.44 -8.84
C PHE A 180 -14.18 -9.36 -7.47
N ILE A 181 -14.94 -10.37 -7.04
CA ILE A 181 -15.44 -10.45 -5.66
C ILE A 181 -14.27 -10.64 -4.68
N ALA A 182 -13.32 -11.53 -4.98
CA ALA A 182 -12.13 -11.74 -4.15
C ALA A 182 -11.30 -10.45 -4.01
N ASN A 183 -11.10 -9.71 -5.11
CA ASN A 183 -10.48 -8.38 -5.08
C ASN A 183 -11.23 -7.41 -4.15
N GLN A 184 -12.55 -7.29 -4.29
CA GLN A 184 -13.35 -6.39 -3.46
C GLN A 184 -13.28 -6.76 -1.97
N LEU A 185 -13.35 -8.05 -1.64
CA LEU A 185 -13.20 -8.52 -0.26
C LEU A 185 -11.81 -8.16 0.32
N SER A 186 -10.75 -8.33 -0.47
CA SER A 186 -9.39 -7.98 -0.05
C SER A 186 -9.25 -6.47 0.19
N VAL A 187 -9.79 -5.63 -0.71
CA VAL A 187 -9.81 -4.17 -0.55
C VAL A 187 -10.57 -3.75 0.70
N LEU A 188 -11.75 -4.33 0.95
CA LEU A 188 -12.55 -4.02 2.14
C LEU A 188 -11.87 -4.48 3.43
N TYR A 189 -11.20 -5.63 3.40
CA TYR A 189 -10.42 -6.09 4.55
C TYR A 189 -9.28 -5.12 4.87
N GLN A 190 -8.62 -4.56 3.85
CA GLN A 190 -7.55 -3.60 4.05
C GLN A 190 -8.01 -2.24 4.58
N PHE A 191 -9.31 -1.93 4.67
CA PHE A 191 -9.77 -0.65 5.20
C PHE A 191 -9.59 -0.53 6.72
N TRP A 192 -10.07 -1.52 7.48
CA TRP A 192 -10.20 -1.40 8.94
C TRP A 192 -8.86 -1.53 9.68
N VAL A 193 -7.82 -2.04 9.02
CA VAL A 193 -6.48 -2.17 9.60
C VAL A 193 -5.74 -0.83 9.72
N HIS A 194 -6.19 0.23 9.04
CA HIS A 194 -5.56 1.57 9.11
C HIS A 194 -6.09 2.41 10.28
N THR A 195 -5.89 1.97 11.51
CA THR A 195 -6.33 2.75 12.68
C THR A 195 -5.42 2.59 13.89
N GLU A 196 -5.33 3.64 14.69
CA GLU A 196 -4.78 3.58 16.05
C GLU A 196 -5.85 3.37 17.13
N ALA A 197 -7.14 3.43 16.77
CA ALA A 197 -8.24 3.33 17.73
C ALA A 197 -8.39 1.92 18.31
N ILE A 198 -7.96 0.91 17.55
CA ILE A 198 -7.91 -0.48 17.97
C ILE A 198 -6.47 -0.80 18.34
N GLY A 199 -6.24 -1.16 19.61
CA GLY A 199 -4.92 -1.54 20.12
C GLY A 199 -4.43 -2.88 19.57
N LYS A 200 -3.84 -3.70 20.43
CA LYS A 200 -3.48 -5.09 20.08
C LYS A 200 -4.68 -6.00 20.32
N LEU A 201 -5.00 -6.85 19.37
CA LEU A 201 -5.98 -7.91 19.53
C LEU A 201 -5.35 -9.11 20.23
N HIS A 202 -6.17 -10.13 20.50
CA HIS A 202 -5.70 -11.38 21.09
C HIS A 202 -4.55 -11.97 20.25
N PRO A 203 -3.44 -12.46 20.84
CA PRO A 203 -2.26 -12.90 20.09
C PRO A 203 -2.55 -13.97 19.02
N PHE A 204 -3.57 -14.78 19.23
CA PHE A 204 -4.05 -15.73 18.22
C PHE A 204 -4.53 -15.03 16.94
N ILE A 205 -5.28 -13.93 17.05
CA ILE A 205 -5.79 -13.18 15.90
C ILE A 205 -4.61 -12.52 15.18
N GLU A 206 -3.75 -11.82 15.94
CA GLU A 206 -2.54 -11.15 15.46
C GLU A 206 -1.59 -12.09 14.68
N LYS A 207 -1.60 -13.39 15.01
CA LYS A 207 -0.74 -14.39 14.37
C LYS A 207 -1.31 -14.93 13.06
N HIS A 208 -2.63 -14.88 12.86
CA HIS A 208 -3.27 -15.54 11.71
C HIS A 208 -3.93 -14.56 10.74
N PHE A 209 -4.34 -13.39 11.21
CA PHE A 209 -5.13 -12.41 10.47
C PHE A 209 -4.47 -11.04 10.52
N GLY A 210 -4.57 -10.29 9.44
CA GLY A 210 -4.09 -8.91 9.39
C GLY A 210 -4.89 -8.03 10.36
N THR A 211 -4.22 -7.43 11.33
CA THR A 211 -4.83 -6.54 12.31
C THR A 211 -4.31 -5.11 12.18
N PRO A 212 -4.96 -4.14 12.85
CA PRO A 212 -4.39 -2.81 13.04
C PRO A 212 -2.99 -2.80 13.66
N SER A 213 -2.68 -3.73 14.57
CA SER A 213 -1.36 -3.80 15.19
C SER A 213 -0.29 -4.28 14.20
N ASN A 214 -0.57 -5.35 13.45
CA ASN A 214 0.35 -5.82 12.41
C ASN A 214 0.59 -4.74 11.36
N HIS A 215 -0.47 -4.02 10.97
CA HIS A 215 -0.41 -3.03 9.91
C HIS A 215 0.22 -1.70 10.34
N ARG A 216 0.08 -1.31 11.62
CA ARG A 216 0.88 -0.21 12.20
C ARG A 216 2.37 -0.51 12.14
N VAL A 217 2.78 -1.75 12.50
CA VAL A 217 4.18 -2.19 12.35
C VAL A 217 4.62 -2.10 10.91
N HIS A 218 3.80 -2.59 9.97
CA HIS A 218 4.10 -2.51 8.55
C HIS A 218 4.34 -1.07 8.06
N HIS A 219 3.56 -0.11 8.57
CA HIS A 219 3.72 1.32 8.27
C HIS A 219 4.81 2.02 9.09
N GLY A 220 5.50 1.31 9.99
CA GLY A 220 6.58 1.84 10.81
C GLY A 220 7.84 2.13 9.99
N SER A 221 8.45 3.29 10.25
CA SER A 221 9.70 3.73 9.63
C SER A 221 10.95 3.44 10.47
N GLN A 222 10.78 2.87 11.67
CA GLN A 222 11.89 2.43 12.52
C GLN A 222 12.55 1.18 11.95
N GLU A 223 13.86 1.05 12.12
CA GLU A 223 14.67 -0.07 11.60
C GLU A 223 14.07 -1.46 11.89
N LYS A 224 13.59 -1.71 13.12
CA LYS A 224 12.99 -2.99 13.51
C LYS A 224 11.68 -3.34 12.80
N TYR A 225 11.00 -2.35 12.24
CA TYR A 225 9.70 -2.49 11.59
C TYR A 225 9.77 -2.38 10.06
N LEU A 226 10.94 -2.03 9.51
CA LEU A 226 11.15 -2.03 8.08
C LEU A 226 10.96 -3.43 7.49
N ASP A 227 10.27 -3.49 6.35
CA ASP A 227 10.06 -4.70 5.57
C ASP A 227 9.41 -5.85 6.36
N LYS A 228 8.43 -5.54 7.23
CA LYS A 228 7.66 -6.51 8.02
C LYS A 228 6.17 -6.51 7.66
N ASN A 229 5.49 -7.62 7.97
CA ASN A 229 4.03 -7.77 7.94
C ASN A 229 3.36 -7.36 6.61
N PHE A 230 3.65 -8.09 5.52
CA PHE A 230 3.10 -7.80 4.19
C PHE A 230 1.72 -8.42 3.93
N GLY A 231 1.25 -9.32 4.78
CA GLY A 231 -0.06 -9.97 4.67
C GLY A 231 -1.19 -8.93 4.70
N ALA A 232 -2.10 -9.04 3.74
CA ALA A 232 -3.31 -8.22 3.72
C ALA A 232 -4.35 -8.83 4.68
N THR A 233 -4.83 -10.04 4.35
CA THR A 233 -5.81 -10.74 5.19
C THR A 233 -5.18 -11.82 6.06
N PHE A 234 -4.31 -12.66 5.52
CA PHE A 234 -3.72 -13.77 6.28
C PHE A 234 -2.25 -13.50 6.60
N MET A 235 -1.88 -13.63 7.88
CA MET A 235 -0.48 -13.49 8.34
C MET A 235 0.34 -14.77 8.14
N ILE A 236 -0.28 -15.86 7.67
CA ILE A 236 0.41 -17.12 7.40
C ILE A 236 1.58 -16.92 6.42
N TRP A 237 1.44 -16.03 5.43
CA TRP A 237 2.49 -15.73 4.47
C TRP A 237 3.70 -15.08 5.14
N ASP A 238 3.47 -14.16 6.06
CA ASP A 238 4.55 -13.53 6.84
C ASP A 238 5.31 -14.53 7.71
N HIS A 239 4.62 -15.52 8.26
CA HIS A 239 5.27 -16.61 8.98
C HIS A 239 6.06 -17.53 8.02
N LEU A 240 5.47 -17.93 6.90
CA LEU A 240 6.11 -18.82 5.93
C LEU A 240 7.37 -18.22 5.32
N PHE A 241 7.41 -16.90 5.12
CA PHE A 241 8.54 -16.22 4.49
C PHE A 241 9.27 -15.24 5.41
N ASN A 242 9.16 -15.44 6.73
CA ASN A 242 9.93 -14.79 7.79
C ASN A 242 9.88 -13.24 7.78
N SER A 243 8.72 -12.66 7.53
CA SER A 243 8.47 -11.21 7.61
C SER A 243 7.55 -10.80 8.76
N PHE A 244 7.07 -11.74 9.56
CA PHE A 244 6.20 -11.44 10.71
C PHE A 244 6.95 -10.70 11.83
N GLN A 245 6.33 -9.66 12.40
CA GLN A 245 6.82 -8.90 13.55
C GLN A 245 5.66 -8.40 14.41
N TYR A 246 5.73 -8.61 15.73
CA TYR A 246 4.78 -8.03 16.66
C TYR A 246 5.04 -6.53 16.86
N GLU A 247 3.98 -5.78 17.14
CA GLU A 247 4.12 -4.42 17.65
C GLU A 247 4.67 -4.51 19.08
N GLU A 248 5.89 -4.04 19.30
CA GLU A 248 6.55 -4.01 20.61
C GLU A 248 6.46 -2.61 21.23
N GLU A 249 6.72 -1.59 20.41
CA GLU A 249 6.55 -0.16 20.71
C GLU A 249 5.66 0.51 19.67
N LYS A 250 5.10 1.68 20.02
CA LYS A 250 4.32 2.50 19.10
C LYS A 250 5.15 2.85 17.85
N PRO A 251 4.69 2.51 16.63
CA PRO A 251 5.42 2.85 15.40
C PRO A 251 5.48 4.37 15.14
N ARG A 252 6.56 4.81 14.50
CA ARG A 252 6.71 6.13 13.89
C ARG A 252 6.39 6.00 12.41
N TYR A 253 5.35 6.66 11.95
CA TYR A 253 4.89 6.56 10.56
C TYR A 253 5.59 7.56 9.64
N GLY A 254 5.25 7.49 8.36
CA GLY A 254 5.87 8.23 7.28
C GLY A 254 6.99 7.43 6.63
N ILE A 255 7.65 8.07 5.68
CA ILE A 255 8.81 7.52 4.98
C ILE A 255 10.09 8.11 5.55
N THR A 256 11.21 7.43 5.37
CA THR A 256 12.52 7.86 5.91
C THR A 256 13.11 9.10 5.22
N SER A 257 12.45 9.62 4.18
CA SER A 257 12.87 10.78 3.40
C SER A 257 11.79 11.87 3.45
N PRO A 258 12.12 13.12 3.80
CA PRO A 258 11.13 14.19 3.93
C PRO A 258 10.51 14.54 2.57
N LEU A 259 9.18 14.66 2.53
CA LEU A 259 8.44 15.09 1.34
C LEU A 259 8.30 16.62 1.29
N LYS A 260 8.34 17.17 0.08
CA LYS A 260 8.15 18.62 -0.15
C LYS A 260 6.70 19.08 0.02
N SER A 261 5.74 18.16 -0.14
CA SER A 261 4.32 18.45 -0.03
C SER A 261 3.56 17.23 0.45
N LYS A 262 2.65 17.45 1.40
CA LYS A 262 1.69 16.45 1.90
C LYS A 262 0.29 16.57 1.28
N LEU A 263 0.04 17.67 0.55
CA LEU A 263 -1.28 18.02 0.01
C LEU A 263 -1.38 17.73 -1.50
N ASN A 264 -0.31 17.96 -2.26
CA ASN A 264 -0.37 17.88 -3.73
C ASN A 264 -0.42 16.41 -4.20
N PRO A 265 -1.57 15.92 -4.69
CA PRO A 265 -1.73 14.50 -5.01
C PRO A 265 -0.90 14.07 -6.22
N LEU A 266 -0.64 14.98 -7.16
CA LEU A 266 0.20 14.71 -8.33
C LEU A 266 1.65 14.49 -7.87
N TYR A 267 2.21 15.41 -7.08
CA TYR A 267 3.57 15.28 -6.54
C TYR A 267 3.73 13.98 -5.74
N LEU A 268 2.79 13.68 -4.84
CA LEU A 268 2.82 12.47 -4.00
C LEU A 268 2.85 11.19 -4.85
N ASN A 269 2.18 11.17 -6.00
CA ASN A 269 2.17 10.01 -6.90
C ASN A 269 3.39 9.91 -7.84
N ILE A 270 4.07 11.01 -8.15
CA ILE A 270 5.13 11.03 -9.18
C ILE A 270 6.55 11.23 -8.65
N HIS A 271 6.73 11.72 -7.42
CA HIS A 271 8.05 12.11 -6.90
C HIS A 271 9.08 10.98 -6.98
N GLU A 272 8.71 9.76 -6.57
CA GLU A 272 9.64 8.62 -6.61
C GLU A 272 10.01 8.23 -8.05
N PHE A 273 9.05 8.31 -8.99
CA PHE A 273 9.35 8.11 -10.42
C PHE A 273 10.32 9.18 -10.96
N GLN A 274 10.15 10.45 -10.56
CA GLN A 274 11.07 11.51 -10.93
C GLN A 274 12.48 11.26 -10.37
N ASP A 275 12.58 10.74 -9.15
CA ASP A 275 13.85 10.40 -8.51
C ASP A 275 14.51 9.21 -9.19
N ILE A 276 13.75 8.18 -9.60
CA ILE A 276 14.25 7.07 -10.43
C ILE A 276 14.81 7.61 -11.74
N ILE A 277 14.06 8.44 -12.47
CA ILE A 277 14.49 9.01 -13.75
C ILE A 277 15.78 9.84 -13.58
N ARG A 278 15.86 10.65 -12.52
CA ARG A 278 17.05 11.46 -12.24
C ARG A 278 18.27 10.58 -11.97
N ASP A 279 18.12 9.54 -11.16
CA ASP A 279 19.21 8.62 -10.83
C ASP A 279 19.67 7.81 -12.07
N VAL A 280 18.73 7.35 -12.90
CA VAL A 280 19.00 6.63 -14.16
C VAL A 280 19.72 7.52 -15.16
N ARG A 281 19.34 8.81 -15.28
CA ARG A 281 20.01 9.77 -16.18
C ARG A 281 21.46 10.05 -15.75
N LYS A 282 21.73 10.08 -14.44
CA LYS A 282 23.09 10.26 -13.89
C LYS A 282 23.95 8.99 -13.97
N ALA A 283 23.33 7.83 -14.15
CA ALA A 283 24.03 6.55 -14.15
C ALA A 283 24.66 6.22 -15.52
N THR A 284 25.95 5.88 -15.50
CA THR A 284 26.69 5.38 -16.67
C THR A 284 26.63 3.86 -16.75
N GLY A 285 26.20 3.33 -17.90
CA GLY A 285 26.12 1.89 -18.17
C GLY A 285 24.80 1.23 -17.79
N PHE A 286 24.40 0.21 -18.56
CA PHE A 286 23.11 -0.48 -18.44
C PHE A 286 22.88 -1.08 -17.04
N ARG A 287 23.88 -1.77 -16.48
CA ARG A 287 23.76 -2.40 -15.15
C ARG A 287 23.45 -1.39 -14.04
N LYS A 288 24.11 -0.22 -14.03
CA LYS A 288 23.83 0.83 -13.03
C LYS A 288 22.45 1.44 -13.22
N LYS A 289 22.00 1.61 -14.47
CA LYS A 289 20.63 2.07 -14.77
C LYS A 289 19.59 1.08 -14.23
N MET A 290 19.74 -0.22 -14.51
CA MET A 290 18.84 -1.25 -13.99
C MET A 290 18.84 -1.30 -12.47
N TYR A 291 20.01 -1.15 -11.83
CA TYR A 291 20.12 -1.05 -10.36
C TYR A 291 19.25 0.08 -9.81
N TYR A 292 19.29 1.28 -10.40
CA TYR A 292 18.49 2.41 -9.92
C TYR A 292 16.98 2.27 -10.13
N ILE A 293 16.55 1.35 -10.99
CA ILE A 293 15.14 1.05 -11.26
C ILE A 293 14.63 -0.07 -10.34
N PHE A 294 15.40 -1.15 -10.19
CA PHE A 294 14.90 -2.40 -9.62
C PHE A 294 15.49 -2.81 -8.27
N ALA A 295 16.58 -2.19 -7.80
CA ALA A 295 17.05 -2.46 -6.44
C ALA A 295 16.03 -1.93 -5.41
N SER A 296 15.82 -2.64 -4.31
CA SER A 296 16.09 -2.10 -2.98
C SER A 296 15.87 -0.61 -2.72
N PRO A 297 14.71 -0.05 -2.31
CA PRO A 297 14.65 1.32 -1.79
C PRO A 297 15.69 1.57 -0.68
N ASP A 298 15.83 0.63 0.26
CA ASP A 298 16.88 0.65 1.29
C ASP A 298 18.30 0.64 0.69
N ALA A 299 18.58 -0.27 -0.25
CA ALA A 299 19.89 -0.33 -0.91
C ALA A 299 20.22 0.96 -1.69
N ILE A 300 19.20 1.65 -2.21
CA ILE A 300 19.34 2.93 -2.90
C ILE A 300 19.61 4.05 -1.89
N ALA A 301 18.89 4.08 -0.76
CA ALA A 301 19.10 5.03 0.33
C ALA A 301 20.50 4.91 0.93
N LYS A 302 20.94 3.70 1.31
CA LYS A 302 22.29 3.42 1.82
C LYS A 302 23.38 3.90 0.86
N LYS A 303 23.21 3.65 -0.44
CA LYS A 303 24.16 4.10 -1.47
C LYS A 303 24.22 5.63 -1.62
N LYS A 304 23.10 6.32 -1.42
CA LYS A 304 23.06 7.80 -1.45
C LYS A 304 23.77 8.37 -0.21
N LEU A 305 23.51 7.83 0.97
CA LEU A 305 24.18 8.21 2.22
C LEU A 305 25.70 8.00 2.16
N GLN A 306 26.16 6.88 1.59
CA GLN A 306 27.60 6.63 1.40
C GLN A 306 28.26 7.66 0.47
N LYS A 307 27.57 8.13 -0.57
CA LYS A 307 28.12 9.16 -1.46
C LYS A 307 28.25 10.51 -0.77
N GLU A 308 27.29 10.87 0.07
CA GLU A 308 27.32 12.14 0.83
C GLU A 308 28.44 12.14 1.88
N THR A 309 28.68 11.00 2.52
CA THR A 309 29.78 10.85 3.50
C THR A 309 31.16 10.72 2.88
N THR A 310 31.28 10.27 1.62
CA THR A 310 32.57 10.13 0.91
C THR A 310 32.94 11.36 0.08
N GLN A 311 32.01 12.30 -0.14
CA GLN A 311 32.38 13.59 -0.71
C GLN A 311 33.22 14.38 0.32
N PRO A 312 34.39 14.92 -0.05
CA PRO A 312 35.13 15.79 0.84
C PRO A 312 34.18 16.92 1.26
N GLN A 313 33.92 17.04 2.56
CA GLN A 313 33.43 18.32 3.07
C GLN A 313 34.47 19.34 2.63
N LEU A 314 34.10 20.23 1.71
CA LEU A 314 34.90 21.41 1.43
C LEU A 314 35.23 22.00 2.80
N PRO A 315 36.51 22.22 3.15
CA PRO A 315 36.83 22.83 4.43
C PRO A 315 36.03 24.12 4.47
N VAL A 316 35.11 24.22 5.42
CA VAL A 316 34.47 25.49 5.76
C VAL A 316 35.65 26.42 6.00
N SER A 317 35.83 27.40 5.12
CA SER A 317 36.95 28.31 5.26
C SER A 317 36.88 28.90 6.67
N CYS A 318 38.00 28.93 7.39
CA CYS A 318 38.06 29.52 8.73
C CYS A 318 37.60 31.00 8.76
N GLU A 319 37.39 31.62 7.60
CA GLU A 319 36.80 32.95 7.46
C GLU A 319 35.28 32.99 7.70
N GLU A 320 34.53 31.92 7.42
CA GLU A 320 33.09 31.88 7.73
C GLU A 320 32.80 31.62 9.21
N VAL A 321 33.68 30.88 9.90
CA VAL A 321 33.58 30.66 11.35
C VAL A 321 33.86 31.96 12.12
N LYS A 322 34.82 32.79 11.66
CA LYS A 322 35.11 34.09 12.30
C LYS A 322 34.02 35.14 12.12
N LYS A 323 33.24 35.10 11.02
CA LYS A 323 32.09 36.00 10.83
C LYS A 323 30.91 35.64 11.76
N ASN A 324 30.73 34.37 12.09
CA ASN A 324 29.66 33.95 13.01
C ASN A 324 30.00 34.10 14.49
N THR A 325 31.28 34.05 14.89
CA THR A 325 31.68 34.33 16.28
C THR A 325 31.61 35.81 16.64
N ASN A 326 31.77 36.73 15.68
CA ASN A 326 31.64 38.17 15.94
C ASN A 326 30.18 38.65 16.05
N ASN A 327 29.21 37.86 15.56
CA ASN A 327 27.78 38.15 15.76
C ASN A 327 27.21 37.51 17.04
N PHE A 328 27.88 36.49 17.60
CA PHE A 328 27.44 35.86 18.85
C PHE A 328 27.91 36.62 20.11
N SER A 329 28.95 37.46 20.03
CA SER A 329 29.42 38.23 21.19
C SER A 329 28.64 39.51 21.47
N ASN A 330 27.75 39.95 20.57
CA ASN A 330 27.02 41.23 20.70
C ASN A 330 25.53 41.09 21.05
N SER A 331 24.98 39.87 21.24
CA SER A 331 23.56 39.70 21.63
C SER A 331 23.32 38.99 22.96
N PHE A 332 24.36 38.65 23.71
CA PHE A 332 24.25 37.91 24.98
C PHE A 332 24.75 38.69 26.22
N SER A 333 24.94 40.00 26.13
CA SER A 333 25.38 40.82 27.28
C SER A 333 24.26 41.59 27.98
N ASN A 334 23.00 41.59 27.51
CA ASN A 334 22.00 42.57 27.97
C ASN A 334 20.68 42.03 28.56
N THR A 335 20.53 40.76 28.94
CA THR A 335 19.21 40.30 29.48
C THR A 335 19.24 39.29 30.64
N LEU A 336 20.36 39.14 31.37
CA LEU A 336 20.42 38.20 32.51
C LEU A 336 21.00 38.79 33.81
N ALA A 337 21.03 40.12 33.95
CA ALA A 337 21.52 40.79 35.16
C ALA A 337 20.42 41.48 36.00
N GLU A 338 19.13 41.36 35.65
CA GLU A 338 18.03 41.91 36.47
C GLU A 338 16.93 40.87 36.66
N LYS A 339 16.88 40.27 37.86
CA LYS A 339 15.72 39.70 38.58
C LYS A 339 16.09 38.48 39.42
N ILE A 340 17.03 38.65 40.35
CA ILE A 340 17.01 37.95 41.65
C ILE A 340 17.56 38.95 42.67
N ILE A 341 16.67 39.63 43.39
CA ILE A 341 16.79 40.12 44.78
C ILE A 341 15.42 40.74 45.13
N VAL A 342 14.89 40.30 46.28
CA VAL A 342 13.56 40.52 46.91
C VAL A 342 12.43 39.64 46.41
#